data_AF-A0A9N8EJS2-F1
#
_entry.id   AF-A0A9N8EJS2-F1
#
_cell.length_a   1.000
_cell.length_b   1.000
_cell.length_c   1.000
_cell.angle_alpha   90.00
_cell.angle_beta   90.00
_cell.angle_gamma   90.00
#
_symmetry.space_group_name_H-M   'P 1'
#
loop_
_entity.id
_entity.type
_entity.pdbx_description
1 polymer ?
#
loop_
_entity_poly.entity_id
_entity_poly.type
_entity_poly.pdbx_seq_one_letter_code
_entity_poly.pdbx_strand_id
1 'polypeptide(L)'
;MYVKRSRDENDDRLKSRNESRKEGKTKCCLEVERLKKFYPFLKDQVFYNDLHNFPCVIMPYFRPLTSDERKAALKEEIRTCLSNFRDGEKRLKYMDGDLRWRHIGYFHTQEGNKLVMFDLADLEEVEGHDDVEGHDDVESQITALSKRLPNNNVEGADP
;
A
#
# COMPACT_ATOMS: atom_id res chain seq x y z
N MET A 1 -11.12 -3.76 -9.20
CA MET A 1 -10.44 -2.93 -10.22
C MET A 1 -9.99 -1.64 -9.55
N TYR A 2 -8.69 -1.40 -9.47
CA TYR A 2 -8.11 -0.15 -8.95
C TYR A 2 -7.61 0.67 -10.14
N VAL A 3 -8.00 1.93 -10.24
CA VAL A 3 -7.60 2.83 -11.33
C VAL A 3 -6.86 4.01 -10.71
N LYS A 4 -5.57 4.12 -11.00
CA LYS A 4 -4.71 5.20 -10.50
C LYS A 4 -4.88 6.43 -11.38
N ARG A 5 -5.33 7.55 -10.79
CA ARG A 5 -5.44 8.85 -11.47
C ARG A 5 -4.33 9.76 -10.96
N SER A 6 -3.62 10.42 -11.87
CA SER A 6 -2.66 11.49 -11.51
C SER A 6 -3.43 12.65 -10.87
N ARG A 7 -3.03 13.11 -9.68
CA ARG A 7 -3.65 14.23 -8.96
C ARG A 7 -3.53 15.54 -9.77
N ASP A 8 -4.62 16.29 -9.81
CA ASP A 8 -4.78 17.65 -10.36
C ASP A 8 -4.45 18.70 -9.29
N GLU A 9 -3.19 18.95 -8.96
CA GLU A 9 -2.83 20.09 -8.10
C GLU A 9 -1.51 20.72 -8.59
N ASN A 10 -1.63 21.82 -9.37
CA ASN A 10 -0.60 22.82 -9.72
C ASN A 10 0.27 22.66 -10.98
N ASP A 11 -0.19 22.03 -12.06
CA ASP A 11 0.47 22.17 -13.37
C ASP A 11 -0.56 22.41 -14.48
N ASP A 12 -0.56 23.63 -15.04
CA ASP A 12 -1.48 24.13 -16.09
C ASP A 12 -1.27 23.45 -17.46
N ARG A 13 -0.73 22.23 -17.48
CA ARG A 13 -0.65 21.37 -18.64
C ARG A 13 -1.35 20.06 -18.31
N LEU A 14 -2.62 19.97 -18.70
CA LEU A 14 -3.31 18.70 -18.89
C LEU A 14 -2.36 17.77 -19.66
N LYS A 15 -1.74 16.81 -18.94
CA LYS A 15 -0.87 15.80 -19.54
C LYS A 15 -1.62 15.20 -20.72
N SER A 16 -0.94 15.07 -21.86
CA SER A 16 -1.56 14.41 -22.99
C SER A 16 -2.02 13.01 -22.60
N ARG A 17 -3.08 12.51 -23.25
CA ARG A 17 -3.59 11.14 -23.00
C ARG A 17 -2.48 10.09 -23.08
N ASN A 18 -1.51 10.31 -23.96
CA ASN A 18 -0.36 9.42 -24.15
C ASN A 18 0.64 9.51 -22.98
N GLU A 19 0.92 10.68 -22.45
CA GLU A 19 1.80 10.86 -21.27
C GLU A 19 1.17 10.24 -20.03
N SER A 20 -0.12 10.50 -19.79
CA SER A 20 -0.86 9.87 -18.68
C SER A 20 -0.83 8.34 -18.80
N ARG A 21 -1.02 7.79 -20.01
CA ARG A 21 -0.93 6.34 -20.25
C ARG A 21 0.49 5.80 -20.00
N LYS A 22 1.52 6.52 -20.44
CA LYS A 22 2.92 6.11 -20.24
C LYS A 22 3.27 6.08 -18.75
N GLU A 23 2.88 7.12 -18.01
CA GLU A 23 3.08 7.18 -16.56
C GLU A 23 2.30 6.07 -15.84
N GLY A 24 1.02 5.86 -16.21
CA GLY A 24 0.20 4.78 -15.66
C GLY A 24 0.82 3.41 -15.89
N LYS A 25 1.38 3.16 -17.07
CA LYS A 25 2.11 1.93 -17.38
C LYS A 25 3.33 1.76 -16.47
N THR A 26 4.17 2.79 -16.35
CA THR A 26 5.34 2.75 -15.46
C THR A 26 4.95 2.43 -14.02
N LYS A 27 3.93 3.12 -13.49
CA LYS A 27 3.42 2.90 -12.14
C LYS A 27 2.83 1.50 -11.94
N CYS A 28 2.09 0.97 -12.91
CA CYS A 28 1.54 -0.38 -12.82
C CYS A 28 2.64 -1.45 -12.86
N CYS A 29 3.64 -1.30 -13.74
CA CYS A 29 4.77 -2.23 -13.76
C CYS A 29 5.54 -2.21 -12.44
N LEU A 30 5.82 -1.02 -11.90
CA LEU A 30 6.51 -0.87 -10.61
C LEU A 30 5.71 -1.49 -9.45
N GLU A 31 4.39 -1.31 -9.42
CA GLU A 31 3.50 -1.95 -8.44
C GLU A 31 3.63 -3.47 -8.49
N VAL A 32 3.58 -4.04 -9.70
CA VAL A 32 3.71 -5.49 -9.92
C VAL A 32 5.07 -5.97 -9.41
N GLU A 33 6.16 -5.29 -9.76
CA GLU A 33 7.51 -5.66 -9.33
C GLU A 33 7.64 -5.62 -7.80
N ARG A 34 7.20 -4.54 -7.16
CA ARG A 34 7.26 -4.38 -5.70
C ARG A 34 6.37 -5.40 -4.98
N LEU A 35 5.16 -5.67 -5.47
CA LEU A 35 4.28 -6.70 -4.89
C LEU A 35 4.92 -8.08 -4.95
N LYS A 36 5.50 -8.46 -6.10
CA LYS A 36 6.18 -9.76 -6.23
C LYS A 36 7.44 -9.85 -5.37
N LYS A 37 8.15 -8.74 -5.20
CA LYS A 37 9.36 -8.66 -4.39
C LYS A 37 9.04 -8.81 -2.90
N PHE A 38 8.13 -8.01 -2.37
CA PHE A 38 7.82 -7.97 -0.94
C PHE A 38 6.87 -9.09 -0.51
N TYR A 39 6.10 -9.66 -1.44
CA TYR A 39 5.18 -10.76 -1.18
C TYR A 39 5.39 -11.90 -2.18
N PRO A 40 6.43 -12.75 -1.99
CA PRO A 40 6.77 -13.82 -2.93
C PRO A 40 5.63 -14.81 -3.21
N PHE A 41 4.71 -15.02 -2.26
CA PHE A 41 3.52 -15.86 -2.44
C PHE A 41 2.50 -15.29 -3.46
N LEU A 42 2.68 -14.05 -3.92
CA LEU A 42 1.90 -13.41 -4.98
C LEU A 42 2.58 -13.45 -6.35
N LYS A 43 3.78 -14.03 -6.48
CA LYS A 43 4.61 -13.96 -7.70
C LYS A 43 3.87 -14.34 -8.98
N ASP A 44 3.03 -15.36 -8.90
CA ASP A 44 2.28 -15.90 -10.04
C ASP A 44 0.82 -15.39 -10.10
N GLN A 45 0.42 -14.53 -9.17
CA GLN A 45 -0.95 -14.03 -9.03
C GLN A 45 -1.11 -12.56 -9.42
N VAL A 46 0.00 -11.83 -9.46
CA VAL A 46 0.01 -10.40 -9.79
C VAL A 46 0.68 -10.17 -11.13
N PHE A 47 0.07 -9.38 -12.01
CA PHE A 47 0.66 -9.03 -13.31
C PHE A 47 0.10 -7.73 -13.86
N TYR A 48 0.85 -7.12 -14.78
CA TYR A 48 0.42 -5.95 -15.51
C TYR A 48 -0.40 -6.37 -16.74
N ASN A 49 -1.48 -5.65 -17.02
CA ASN A 49 -2.23 -5.81 -18.27
C ASN A 49 -2.88 -4.48 -18.69
N ASP A 50 -3.14 -4.32 -19.99
CA ASP A 50 -3.92 -3.22 -20.52
C ASP A 50 -5.40 -3.65 -20.63
N LEU A 51 -6.27 -3.08 -19.80
CA LEU A 51 -7.71 -3.29 -19.88
C LEU A 51 -8.35 -2.09 -20.59
N HIS A 52 -8.93 -2.31 -21.78
CA HIS A 52 -9.52 -1.24 -22.59
C HIS A 52 -8.58 -0.04 -22.81
N ASN A 53 -7.29 -0.31 -23.09
CA ASN A 53 -6.22 0.70 -23.23
C ASN A 53 -5.85 1.46 -21.94
N PHE A 54 -6.34 1.04 -20.78
CA PHE A 54 -5.89 1.55 -19.49
C PHE A 54 -4.88 0.61 -18.85
N PRO A 55 -3.68 1.10 -18.48
CA PRO A 55 -2.70 0.31 -17.76
C PRO A 55 -3.28 -0.07 -16.40
N CYS A 56 -3.27 -1.37 -16.09
CA CYS A 56 -3.87 -1.91 -14.89
C CYS A 56 -2.93 -2.93 -14.23
N VAL A 57 -3.06 -3.03 -12.91
CA VAL A 57 -2.49 -4.11 -12.11
C VAL A 57 -3.60 -5.12 -11.88
N ILE A 58 -3.38 -6.35 -12.35
CA ILE A 58 -4.24 -7.49 -12.08
C ILE A 58 -3.72 -8.16 -10.81
N MET A 59 -4.60 -8.29 -9.82
CA MET A 59 -4.28 -8.83 -8.50
C MET A 59 -5.38 -9.81 -8.05
N PRO A 60 -5.05 -10.79 -7.19
CA PRO A 60 -6.06 -11.63 -6.59
C PRO A 60 -6.97 -10.80 -5.67
N TYR A 61 -8.09 -11.40 -5.27
CA TYR A 61 -8.98 -10.76 -4.32
C TYR A 61 -8.35 -10.69 -2.93
N PHE A 62 -8.24 -9.48 -2.39
CA PHE A 62 -7.83 -9.24 -1.02
C PHE A 62 -9.05 -8.85 -0.19
N ARG A 63 -9.26 -9.58 0.90
CA ARG A 63 -10.35 -9.28 1.83
C ARG A 63 -9.98 -8.07 2.68
N PRO A 64 -10.81 -7.01 2.74
CA PRO A 64 -10.59 -5.91 3.66
C PRO A 64 -10.62 -6.36 5.13
N LEU A 65 -9.85 -5.69 5.98
CA LEU A 65 -9.86 -5.93 7.42
C LEU A 65 -11.09 -5.29 8.09
N THR A 66 -11.72 -6.03 9.00
CA THR A 66 -12.76 -5.51 9.91
C THR A 66 -12.16 -4.56 10.93
N SER A 67 -12.99 -3.76 11.62
CA SER A 67 -12.51 -2.81 12.64
C SER A 67 -11.66 -3.48 13.73
N ASP A 68 -12.06 -4.68 14.17
CA ASP A 68 -11.36 -5.41 15.23
C ASP A 68 -10.06 -6.05 14.73
N GLU A 69 -10.07 -6.59 13.51
CA GLU A 69 -8.86 -7.11 12.86
C GLU A 69 -7.81 -6.02 12.67
N ARG A 70 -8.23 -4.79 12.32
CA ARG A 70 -7.30 -3.66 12.17
C ARG A 70 -6.54 -3.38 13.47
N LYS A 71 -7.21 -3.43 14.62
CA LYS A 71 -6.58 -3.23 15.93
C LYS A 71 -5.57 -4.34 16.26
N ALA A 72 -5.91 -5.59 15.92
CA ALA A 72 -5.02 -6.72 16.12
C ALA A 72 -3.78 -6.65 15.20
N ALA A 73 -3.99 -6.35 13.91
CA ALA A 73 -2.95 -6.32 12.89
C ALA A 73 -1.91 -5.20 13.07
N LEU A 74 -2.29 -4.07 13.71
CA LEU A 74 -1.38 -2.94 13.96
C LEU A 74 -0.12 -3.30 14.74
N LYS A 75 -0.21 -4.29 15.64
CA LYS A 75 0.90 -4.61 16.55
C LYS A 75 2.07 -5.24 15.80
N GLU A 76 1.86 -6.40 15.20
CA GLU A 76 2.97 -7.19 14.64
C GLU A 76 2.90 -7.36 13.12
N GLU A 77 1.72 -7.58 12.55
CA GLU A 77 1.60 -7.88 11.12
C GLU A 77 1.90 -6.67 10.23
N ILE A 78 1.31 -5.51 10.54
CA ILE A 78 1.55 -4.27 9.78
C ILE A 78 2.99 -3.79 9.99
N ARG A 79 3.49 -3.87 11.23
CA ARG A 79 4.89 -3.55 11.55
C ARG A 79 5.84 -4.39 10.70
N THR A 80 5.63 -5.70 10.65
CA THR A 80 6.44 -6.62 9.83
C THR A 80 6.38 -6.27 8.35
N CYS A 81 5.20 -5.94 7.82
CA CYS A 81 5.07 -5.53 6.42
C CYS A 81 5.84 -4.25 6.11
N LEU A 82 5.70 -3.22 6.95
CA LEU A 82 6.41 -1.95 6.79
C LEU A 82 7.93 -2.14 6.89
N SER A 83 8.41 -2.94 7.85
CA SER A 83 9.84 -3.24 8.00
C SER A 83 10.44 -4.00 6.81
N ASN A 84 9.61 -4.74 6.07
CA ASN A 84 10.03 -5.51 4.89
C ASN A 84 10.17 -4.67 3.62
N PHE A 85 9.77 -3.39 3.61
CA PHE A 85 9.92 -2.49 2.46
C PHE A 85 11.36 -1.98 2.31
N ARG A 86 12.29 -2.93 2.11
CA ARG A 86 13.70 -2.68 1.80
C ARG A 86 14.03 -3.17 0.39
N ASP A 87 14.47 -2.26 -0.46
CA ASP A 87 14.87 -2.53 -1.85
C ASP A 87 16.40 -2.48 -1.98
N GLY A 88 17.06 -3.56 -1.58
CA GLY A 88 18.52 -3.61 -1.54
C GLY A 88 19.05 -2.69 -0.43
N GLU A 89 19.78 -1.65 -0.82
CA GLU A 89 20.30 -0.62 0.10
C GLU A 89 19.26 0.47 0.43
N LYS A 90 18.13 0.47 -0.28
CA LYS A 90 17.12 1.53 -0.16
C LYS A 90 16.03 1.14 0.83
N ARG A 91 15.70 2.04 1.75
CA ARG A 91 14.51 1.94 2.60
C ARG A 91 13.36 2.66 1.91
N LEU A 92 12.19 2.02 1.84
CA LEU A 92 11.00 2.57 1.22
C LEU A 92 9.87 2.75 2.24
N LYS A 93 9.13 3.86 2.17
CA LYS A 93 7.96 4.13 3.02
C LYS A 93 6.82 4.77 2.24
N TYR A 94 5.60 4.74 2.79
CA TYR A 94 4.53 5.56 2.22
C TYR A 94 4.77 7.04 2.53
N MET A 95 4.36 7.92 1.61
CA MET A 95 4.22 9.35 1.88
C MET A 95 3.38 9.60 3.14
N ASP A 96 3.75 10.63 3.88
CA ASP A 96 3.03 11.05 5.08
C ASP A 96 1.57 11.39 4.72
N GLY A 97 0.65 10.55 5.18
CA GLY A 97 -0.79 10.73 4.94
C GLY A 97 -1.39 9.89 3.81
N ASP A 98 -0.58 9.25 2.97
CA ASP A 98 -1.09 8.40 1.89
C ASP A 98 -1.37 6.95 2.33
N LEU A 99 -0.76 6.48 3.42
CA LEU A 99 -1.08 5.20 4.03
C LEU A 99 -2.52 5.19 4.62
N ARG A 100 -3.37 4.32 4.07
CA ARG A 100 -4.80 4.21 4.42
C ARG A 100 -5.20 2.76 4.61
N TRP A 101 -6.22 2.51 5.45
CA TRP A 101 -6.75 1.17 5.70
C TRP A 101 -7.24 0.41 4.46
N ARG A 102 -7.64 1.13 3.39
CA ARG A 102 -8.03 0.52 2.12
C ARG A 102 -6.85 -0.06 1.32
N HIS A 103 -5.61 0.30 1.68
CA HIS A 103 -4.39 -0.23 1.08
C HIS A 103 -3.92 -1.50 1.81
N ILE A 104 -4.73 -2.06 2.72
CA ILE A 104 -4.35 -3.22 3.54
C ILE A 104 -5.45 -4.27 3.41
N GLY A 105 -5.06 -5.51 3.12
CA GLY A 105 -6.00 -6.62 2.95
C GLY A 105 -5.39 -7.96 3.29
N TYR A 106 -6.24 -8.93 3.58
CA TYR A 106 -5.85 -10.32 3.75
C TYR A 106 -5.94 -11.08 2.43
N PHE A 107 -4.86 -11.79 2.11
CA PHE A 107 -4.82 -12.78 1.06
C PHE A 107 -4.95 -14.18 1.66
N HIS A 108 -5.88 -14.99 1.15
CA HIS A 108 -6.08 -16.35 1.66
C HIS A 108 -5.14 -17.32 0.95
N THR A 109 -4.29 -18.00 1.73
CA THR A 109 -3.37 -19.05 1.26
C THR A 109 -3.72 -20.39 1.89
N GLN A 110 -3.14 -21.48 1.38
CA GLN A 110 -3.28 -22.81 1.99
C GLN A 110 -2.76 -22.86 3.43
N GLU A 111 -1.80 -21.98 3.79
CA GLU A 111 -1.23 -21.84 5.13
C GLU A 111 -2.02 -20.88 6.04
N GLY A 112 -3.13 -20.32 5.54
CA GLY A 112 -3.93 -19.32 6.25
C GLY A 112 -3.88 -17.94 5.61
N ASN A 113 -4.33 -16.93 6.35
CA ASN A 113 -4.41 -15.55 5.85
C ASN A 113 -3.04 -14.87 5.98
N LYS A 114 -2.57 -14.24 4.91
CA LYS A 114 -1.36 -13.39 4.90
C LYS A 114 -1.79 -11.94 4.70
N LEU A 115 -1.27 -11.03 5.52
CA LEU A 115 -1.52 -9.59 5.35
C LEU A 115 -0.71 -9.06 4.16
N VAL A 116 -1.33 -8.22 3.34
CA VAL A 116 -0.71 -7.57 2.19
C VAL A 116 -1.05 -6.09 2.22
N MET A 117 -0.06 -5.26 1.91
CA MET A 117 -0.26 -3.83 1.67
C MET A 117 -0.08 -3.51 0.18
N PHE A 118 -0.83 -2.54 -0.34
CA PHE A 118 -0.92 -2.18 -1.77
C PHE A 118 -0.58 -0.71 -2.01
N ASP A 119 -0.52 -0.32 -3.28
CA ASP A 119 -0.10 1.03 -3.73
C ASP A 119 1.40 1.27 -3.48
N LEU A 120 2.17 0.20 -3.63
CA LEU A 120 3.61 0.15 -3.42
C LEU A 120 4.38 0.98 -4.44
N ALA A 121 3.81 1.28 -5.60
CA ALA A 121 4.40 2.18 -6.59
C ALA A 121 4.54 3.62 -6.07
N ASP A 122 3.79 4.01 -5.04
CA ASP A 122 3.90 5.33 -4.39
C ASP A 122 4.80 5.31 -3.14
N LEU A 123 5.48 4.19 -2.85
CA LEU A 123 6.50 4.22 -1.81
C LEU A 123 7.68 5.09 -2.24
N GLU A 124 8.11 5.94 -1.32
CA GLU A 124 9.24 6.86 -1.44
C GLU A 124 10.48 6.29 -0.79
N GLU A 125 11.63 6.65 -1.35
CA GLU A 125 12.92 6.35 -0.76
C GLU A 125 13.18 7.26 0.44
N VAL A 126 13.66 6.67 1.53
CA VAL A 126 14.08 7.43 2.70
C VAL A 126 15.56 7.77 2.54
N GLU A 127 15.86 9.07 2.39
CA GLU A 127 17.23 9.57 2.33
C GLU A 127 17.87 9.52 3.72
N GLY A 128 18.96 8.76 3.88
CA GLY A 128 19.73 8.70 5.14
C GLY A 128 20.37 7.33 5.39
N HIS A 129 21.69 7.33 5.63
CA HIS A 129 22.51 6.13 5.82
C HIS A 129 22.64 5.68 7.28
N ASP A 130 21.83 6.22 8.19
CA ASP A 130 21.93 5.89 9.62
C ASP A 130 20.92 4.81 10.02
N ASP A 131 21.46 3.63 10.31
CA ASP A 131 20.75 2.40 10.72
C ASP A 131 19.90 2.54 12.00
N VAL A 132 19.94 3.68 12.67
CA VAL A 132 19.24 3.92 13.96
C VAL A 132 17.82 4.49 13.75
N GLU A 133 17.53 5.14 12.61
CA GLU A 133 16.23 5.82 12.38
C GLU A 133 15.16 4.94 11.70
N GLY A 134 15.47 3.69 11.34
CA GLY A 134 14.52 2.79 10.67
C GLY A 134 13.37 2.27 11.54
N HIS A 135 13.42 2.53 12.85
CA HIS A 135 12.29 2.32 13.74
C HIS A 135 11.30 3.48 13.69
N ASP A 136 11.78 4.69 13.43
CA ASP A 136 10.97 5.90 13.54
C ASP A 136 9.98 6.04 12.37
N ASP A 137 10.35 5.60 11.15
CA ASP A 137 9.44 5.63 10.00
C ASP A 137 8.35 4.54 10.08
N VAL A 138 8.67 3.37 10.63
CA VAL A 138 7.68 2.30 10.86
C VAL A 138 6.70 2.72 11.96
N GLU A 139 7.19 3.19 13.11
CA GLU A 139 6.33 3.58 14.23
C GLU A 139 5.50 4.83 13.91
N SER A 140 6.03 5.79 13.13
CA SER A 140 5.25 6.94 12.67
C SER A 140 4.10 6.52 11.74
N GLN A 141 4.33 5.56 10.83
CA GLN A 141 3.28 5.01 9.96
C GLN A 141 2.23 4.20 10.74
N ILE A 142 2.66 3.40 11.72
CA ILE A 142 1.74 2.69 12.65
C ILE A 142 0.89 3.71 13.42
N THR A 143 1.51 4.76 13.95
CA THR A 143 0.82 5.83 14.67
C THR A 143 -0.18 6.54 13.78
N ALA A 144 0.20 6.83 12.53
CA ALA A 144 -0.67 7.47 11.55
C ALA A 144 -1.88 6.58 11.17
N LEU A 145 -1.69 5.27 11.03
CA LEU A 145 -2.80 4.32 10.81
C LEU A 145 -3.71 4.21 12.03
N SER A 146 -3.12 4.19 13.23
CA SER A 146 -3.84 4.07 14.50
C SER A 146 -4.78 5.25 14.73
N LYS A 147 -4.34 6.48 14.43
CA LYS A 147 -5.17 7.70 14.48
C LYS A 147 -6.40 7.64 13.54
N ARG A 148 -6.37 6.76 12.54
CA ARG A 148 -7.46 6.57 11.56
C ARG A 148 -8.34 5.36 11.86
N LEU A 149 -8.13 4.68 13.00
CA LEU A 149 -9.10 3.71 13.48
C LEU A 149 -10.37 4.45 13.92
N PRO A 150 -11.56 3.90 13.64
CA PRO A 150 -12.76 4.40 14.28
C PRO A 150 -12.62 4.23 15.79
N ASN A 151 -12.74 5.33 16.54
CA ASN A 151 -12.94 5.26 17.98
C ASN A 151 -14.28 4.57 18.20
N ASN A 152 -14.27 3.34 18.73
CA ASN A 152 -15.47 2.73 19.26
C ASN A 152 -15.82 3.42 20.58
N ASN A 153 -16.18 4.70 20.55
CA ASN A 153 -16.99 5.30 21.60
C ASN A 153 -18.44 4.94 21.27
N VAL A 154 -18.82 3.73 21.66
CA VAL A 154 -20.23 3.40 21.91
C VAL A 154 -20.49 3.83 23.35
N GLU A 155 -20.75 5.11 23.56
CA GLU A 155 -21.49 5.58 24.73
C GLU A 155 -22.71 6.33 24.19
N GLY A 156 -23.90 5.82 24.51
CA GLY A 156 -25.17 6.42 24.08
C GLY A 156 -26.12 5.46 23.37
N ALA A 157 -26.24 4.21 23.84
CA ALA A 157 -27.53 3.54 23.76
C ALA A 157 -28.30 3.96 25.00
N ASP A 158 -29.14 5.00 24.88
CA ASP A 158 -30.20 5.25 25.86
C ASP A 158 -31.47 4.48 25.44
N PRO A 159 -32.21 3.94 26.42
CA PRO A 159 -33.26 2.92 26.27
C PRO A 159 -34.55 3.40 25.60
#